data_AF-A0A2D3VTG9-F1
#
_entry.id   AF-A0A2D3VTG9-F1
#
_cell.length_a   1.000
_cell.length_b   1.000
_cell.length_c   1.000
_cell.angle_alpha   90.00
_cell.angle_beta   90.00
_cell.angle_gamma   90.00
#
_symmetry.space_group_name_H-M   'P 1'
#
loop_
_entity.id
_entity.type
_entity.pdbx_description
1 polymer ?
#
loop_
_entity_poly.entity_id
_entity_poly.type
_entity_poly.pdbx_seq_one_letter_code
_entity_poly.pdbx_strand_id
1 'polypeptide(L)'
;MYKTLIINELKSQKEALCIPYESIATRAGIGIATVKRTFAGNDISFDTLEKIAMALDCELSIKPKHSAKSLYKSQVEKKAQEIVERVMQTSALEDQAVDIEAQKKMLTQAKTMIAKMPKSQIWG
;
A
#
# COMPACT_ATOMS: atom_id res chain seq x y z
N MET A 1 3.01 -0.60 13.34
CA MET A 1 3.22 -2.04 13.07
C MET A 1 4.43 -2.28 12.16
N TYR A 2 4.42 -1.84 10.89
CA TYR A 2 5.56 -2.07 9.96
C TYR A 2 6.89 -1.46 10.43
N LYS A 3 6.86 -0.24 10.94
CA LYS A 3 8.04 0.45 11.47
C LYS A 3 8.76 -0.34 12.57
N THR A 4 7.99 -0.90 13.51
CA THR A 4 8.53 -1.72 14.60
C THR A 4 9.20 -2.97 14.07
N LEU A 5 8.60 -3.62 13.05
CA LEU A 5 9.18 -4.81 12.40
C LEU A 5 10.50 -4.47 11.71
N ILE A 6 10.56 -3.37 10.97
CA ILE A 6 11.80 -2.90 10.32
C ILE A 6 12.88 -2.62 11.36
N ILE A 7 12.57 -1.88 12.42
CA ILE A 7 13.55 -1.53 13.47
C ILE A 7 14.05 -2.78 14.19
N ASN A 8 13.17 -3.76 14.45
CA ASN A 8 13.56 -5.03 15.06
C ASN A 8 14.52 -5.82 14.17
N GLU A 9 14.27 -5.86 12.86
CA GLU A 9 15.16 -6.53 11.90
C GLU A 9 16.55 -5.85 11.87
N LEU A 10 16.57 -4.51 11.76
CA LEU A 10 17.81 -3.74 11.80
C LEU A 10 18.56 -3.94 13.14
N LYS A 11 17.83 -4.10 14.25
CA LYS A 11 18.43 -4.35 15.56
C LYS A 11 19.06 -5.73 15.61
N SER A 12 18.36 -6.76 15.12
CA SER A 12 18.89 -8.12 15.03
C SER A 12 20.14 -8.17 14.15
N GLN A 13 20.14 -7.50 13.01
CA GLN A 13 21.31 -7.43 12.12
C GLN A 13 22.49 -6.71 12.78
N LYS A 14 22.23 -5.56 13.42
CA LYS A 14 23.26 -4.84 14.19
C LYS A 14 23.90 -5.76 15.24
N GLU A 15 23.08 -6.50 15.99
CA GLU A 15 23.52 -7.40 17.06
C GLU A 15 24.32 -8.58 16.49
N ALA A 16 23.86 -9.20 15.40
CA ALA A 16 24.55 -10.30 14.72
C ALA A 16 25.93 -9.89 14.19
N LEU A 17 26.06 -8.67 13.68
CA LEU A 17 27.31 -8.12 13.17
C LEU A 17 28.20 -7.47 14.26
N CYS A 18 27.72 -7.39 15.51
CA CYS A 18 28.39 -6.68 16.60
C CYS A 18 28.78 -5.22 16.26
N ILE A 19 28.03 -4.54 15.39
CA ILE A 19 28.37 -3.20 14.92
C ILE A 19 27.97 -2.15 15.97
N PRO A 20 28.86 -1.25 16.41
CA PRO A 20 28.52 -0.16 17.32
C PRO A 20 27.76 0.97 16.61
N TYR A 21 27.01 1.78 17.36
CA TYR A 21 26.18 2.85 16.77
C TYR A 21 27.02 3.91 16.03
N GLU A 22 28.24 4.14 16.50
CA GLU A 22 29.25 5.02 15.92
C GLU A 22 29.60 4.57 14.50
N SER A 23 29.82 3.27 14.29
CA SER A 23 30.13 2.71 12.96
C SER A 23 28.93 2.80 12.03
N ILE A 24 27.71 2.59 12.54
CA ILE A 24 26.48 2.79 11.75
C ILE A 24 26.35 4.26 11.34
N ALA A 25 26.56 5.19 12.26
CA ALA A 25 26.49 6.62 12.01
C ALA A 25 27.47 7.06 10.90
N THR A 26 28.71 6.60 10.99
CA THR A 26 29.75 6.85 9.98
C THR A 26 29.39 6.24 8.62
N ARG A 27 28.97 4.97 8.57
CA ARG A 27 28.59 4.28 7.33
C ARG A 27 27.34 4.89 6.67
N ALA A 28 26.37 5.33 7.47
CA ALA A 28 25.12 5.93 7.02
C ALA A 28 25.23 7.44 6.72
N GLY A 29 26.32 8.10 7.12
CA GLY A 29 26.49 9.54 6.96
C GLY A 29 25.50 10.38 7.77
N ILE A 30 25.08 9.89 8.95
CA ILE A 30 24.12 10.58 9.83
C ILE A 30 24.64 10.68 11.26
N GLY A 31 24.13 11.66 12.03
CA GLY A 31 24.56 11.84 13.42
C GLY A 31 24.20 10.65 14.32
N ILE A 32 25.09 10.32 15.26
CA ILE A 32 24.89 9.20 16.21
C ILE A 32 23.62 9.34 17.03
N ALA A 33 23.23 10.57 17.40
CA ALA A 33 21.98 10.83 18.10
C ALA A 33 20.76 10.40 17.26
N THR A 34 20.83 10.53 15.93
CA THR A 34 19.78 10.06 15.02
C THR A 34 19.74 8.55 14.98
N VAL A 35 20.89 7.88 14.87
CA VAL A 35 20.97 6.40 14.93
C VAL A 35 20.35 5.88 16.22
N LYS A 36 20.77 6.39 17.38
CA LYS A 36 20.24 5.98 18.69
C LYS A 36 18.73 6.22 18.79
N ARG A 37 18.24 7.37 18.30
CA ARG A 37 16.80 7.68 18.26
C ARG A 37 16.03 6.68 17.40
N THR A 38 16.57 6.26 16.25
CA THR A 38 15.97 5.24 15.38
C THR A 38 15.79 3.92 16.14
N PHE A 39 16.85 3.41 16.77
CA PHE A 39 16.79 2.15 17.52
C PHE A 39 15.97 2.25 18.81
N ALA A 40 15.75 3.46 19.34
CA ALA A 40 14.82 3.71 20.44
C ALA A 40 13.34 3.80 19.97
N GLY A 41 13.05 3.63 18.68
CA GLY A 41 11.68 3.62 18.16
C GLY A 41 11.06 4.99 17.88
N ASN A 42 11.86 6.07 17.97
CA ASN A 42 11.37 7.43 17.71
C ASN A 42 10.90 7.62 16.28
N ASP A 43 10.16 8.70 16.04
CA ASP A 43 9.78 9.07 14.69
C ASP A 43 10.94 9.59 13.86
N ILE A 44 11.17 8.92 12.73
CA ILE A 44 12.27 9.19 11.82
C ILE A 44 11.79 9.05 10.37
N SER A 45 12.46 9.77 9.48
CA SER A 45 12.15 9.72 8.05
C SER A 45 12.50 8.37 7.43
N PHE A 46 11.84 8.04 6.31
CA PHE A 46 12.17 6.85 5.52
C PHE A 46 13.61 6.91 4.99
N ASP A 47 14.09 8.07 4.54
CA ASP A 47 15.49 8.29 4.11
C ASP A 47 16.50 7.89 5.20
N THR A 48 16.20 8.21 6.47
CA THR A 48 17.05 7.81 7.60
C THR A 48 17.01 6.30 7.85
N LEU A 49 15.83 5.65 7.70
CA LEU A 49 15.72 4.19 7.79
C LEU A 49 16.54 3.51 6.69
N GLU A 50 16.43 4.00 5.45
CA GLU A 50 17.14 3.47 4.29
C GLU A 50 18.65 3.59 4.44
N LYS A 51 19.16 4.75 4.86
CA LYS A 51 20.59 4.94 5.14
C LYS A 51 21.12 3.99 6.21
N ILE A 52 20.35 3.77 7.29
CA ILE A 52 20.73 2.81 8.34
C ILE A 52 20.67 1.37 7.82
N ALA A 53 19.67 1.02 7.01
CA ALA A 53 19.55 -0.30 6.39
C ALA A 53 20.76 -0.58 5.47
N MET A 54 21.11 0.34 4.58
CA MET A 54 22.29 0.23 3.72
C MET A 54 23.58 0.11 4.54
N ALA A 55 23.70 0.88 5.63
CA ALA A 55 24.83 0.78 6.56
C ALA A 55 24.88 -0.55 7.35
N LEU A 56 23.84 -1.37 7.30
CA LEU A 56 23.78 -2.70 7.91
C LEU A 56 23.70 -3.84 6.88
N ASP A 57 23.89 -3.51 5.60
CA ASP A 57 23.75 -4.45 4.47
C ASP A 57 22.34 -5.08 4.42
N CYS A 58 21.32 -4.26 4.69
CA CYS A 58 19.91 -4.61 4.59
C CYS A 58 19.25 -3.88 3.42
N GLU A 59 18.30 -4.56 2.76
CA GLU A 59 17.48 -4.01 1.70
C GLU A 59 16.05 -3.76 2.20
N LEU A 60 15.51 -2.56 1.97
CA LEU A 60 14.10 -2.26 2.15
C LEU A 60 13.36 -2.50 0.83
N SER A 61 12.60 -3.60 0.75
CA SER A 61 11.85 -3.94 -0.46
C SER A 61 10.35 -3.73 -0.30
N ILE A 62 9.72 -3.12 -1.32
CA ILE A 62 8.27 -3.00 -1.44
C ILE A 62 7.82 -3.99 -2.51
N LYS A 63 6.91 -4.90 -2.13
CA LYS A 63 6.35 -5.91 -3.04
C LYS A 63 4.85 -5.74 -3.16
N PRO A 64 4.28 -5.84 -4.38
CA PRO A 64 2.85 -5.73 -4.56
C PRO A 64 2.14 -6.91 -3.89
N LYS A 65 1.10 -6.63 -3.10
CA LYS A 65 0.25 -7.68 -2.48
C LYS A 65 -0.53 -8.49 -3.51
N HIS A 66 -0.84 -7.88 -4.65
CA HIS A 66 -1.57 -8.48 -5.77
C HIS A 66 -0.91 -8.11 -7.08
N SER A 67 -1.03 -8.96 -8.10
CA SER A 67 -0.55 -8.61 -9.44
C SER A 67 -1.29 -7.38 -9.98
N ALA A 68 -0.62 -6.59 -10.83
CA ALA A 68 -1.23 -5.41 -11.46
C ALA A 68 -2.55 -5.75 -12.18
N LYS A 69 -2.62 -6.91 -12.84
CA LYS A 69 -3.83 -7.42 -13.50
C LYS A 69 -4.95 -7.72 -12.50
N SER A 70 -4.63 -8.35 -11.37
CA SER A 70 -5.60 -8.66 -10.32
C SER A 70 -6.15 -7.39 -9.70
N LEU A 71 -5.27 -6.45 -9.31
CA LEU A 71 -5.67 -5.20 -8.69
C LEU A 71 -6.53 -4.36 -9.64
N TYR A 72 -6.17 -4.32 -10.93
CA TYR A 72 -6.97 -3.67 -11.95
C TYR A 72 -8.37 -4.27 -12.08
N LYS A 73 -8.49 -5.60 -12.13
CA LYS A 73 -9.80 -6.27 -12.21
C LYS A 73 -10.67 -5.93 -11.00
N SER A 74 -10.11 -5.97 -9.79
CA SER A 74 -10.81 -5.59 -8.57
C SER A 74 -11.26 -4.13 -8.58
N GLN A 75 -10.45 -3.22 -9.14
CA GLN A 75 -10.81 -1.81 -9.25
C GLN A 75 -11.96 -1.58 -10.25
N VAL A 76 -11.94 -2.25 -11.41
CA VAL A 76 -13.04 -2.21 -12.38
C VAL A 76 -14.34 -2.71 -11.75
N GLU A 77 -14.27 -3.82 -11.00
CA GLU A 77 -15.41 -4.38 -10.30
C GLU A 77 -15.97 -3.44 -9.22
N LYS A 78 -15.09 -2.86 -8.41
CA LYS A 78 -15.46 -1.87 -7.39
C LYS A 78 -16.20 -0.68 -8.01
N LYS A 79 -15.67 -0.08 -9.08
CA LYS A 79 -16.33 1.04 -9.77
C LYS A 79 -17.67 0.65 -10.37
N ALA A 80 -17.75 -0.53 -10.99
CA ALA A 80 -19.00 -1.00 -11.58
C ALA A 80 -20.08 -1.18 -10.51
N GLN A 81 -19.69 -1.70 -9.35
CA GLN A 81 -20.56 -1.85 -8.21
C GLN A 81 -21.06 -0.50 -7.69
N GLU A 82 -20.17 0.49 -7.53
CA GLU A 82 -20.54 1.85 -7.09
C GLU A 82 -21.55 2.53 -8.05
N ILE A 83 -21.38 2.34 -9.37
CA ILE A 83 -22.32 2.86 -10.38
C ILE A 83 -23.69 2.19 -10.23
N VAL A 84 -23.72 0.86 -10.15
CA VAL A 84 -24.97 0.11 -10.02
C VAL A 84 -25.68 0.45 -8.71
N GLU A 85 -24.96 0.54 -7.60
CA GLU A 85 -25.52 0.94 -6.31
C GLU A 85 -26.15 2.33 -6.36
N ARG A 86 -25.49 3.30 -7.01
CA ARG A 86 -26.05 4.64 -7.19
C ARG A 86 -27.36 4.62 -7.99
N VAL A 87 -27.39 3.87 -9.10
CA VAL A 87 -28.59 3.72 -9.94
C VAL A 87 -29.71 3.02 -9.17
N MET A 88 -29.38 1.97 -8.42
CA MET A 88 -30.35 1.24 -7.59
C MET A 88 -30.94 2.10 -6.49
N GLN A 89 -30.12 2.92 -5.82
CA GLN A 89 -30.60 3.88 -4.82
C GLN A 89 -31.58 4.88 -5.42
N THR A 90 -31.32 5.39 -6.63
CA THR A 90 -32.25 6.29 -7.32
C THR A 90 -33.53 5.56 -7.75
N SER A 91 -33.44 4.34 -8.27
CA SER A 91 -34.62 3.58 -8.71
C SER A 91 -35.51 3.10 -7.55
N ALA A 92 -34.91 2.79 -6.39
CA ALA A 92 -35.66 2.46 -5.18
C ALA A 92 -36.45 3.66 -4.63
N LEU A 93 -35.95 4.89 -4.82
CA LEU A 93 -36.69 6.12 -4.50
C LEU A 93 -37.85 6.39 -5.48
N GLU A 94 -37.79 5.78 -6.67
CA GLU A 94 -38.81 5.88 -7.74
C GLU A 94 -39.81 4.72 -7.73
N ASP A 95 -39.85 3.92 -6.65
CA ASP A 95 -40.73 2.76 -6.44
C ASP A 95 -40.58 1.64 -7.51
N GLN A 96 -39.41 1.58 -8.15
CA GLN A 96 -39.05 0.53 -9.11
C GLN A 96 -38.14 -0.50 -8.44
N ALA A 97 -38.71 -1.61 -8.00
CA ALA A 97 -37.92 -2.75 -7.52
C ALA A 97 -37.24 -3.45 -8.72
N VAL A 98 -35.91 -3.33 -8.81
CA VAL A 98 -35.12 -4.00 -9.85
C VAL A 98 -34.81 -5.44 -9.41
N ASP A 99 -35.12 -6.41 -10.26
CA ASP A 99 -34.83 -7.83 -10.04
C ASP A 99 -33.32 -8.13 -9.98
N ILE A 100 -32.94 -9.16 -9.23
CA ILE A 100 -31.55 -9.61 -9.02
C ILE A 100 -30.87 -9.94 -10.37
N GLU A 101 -31.61 -10.47 -11.33
CA GLU A 101 -31.09 -10.76 -12.67
C GLU A 101 -30.77 -9.48 -13.45
N ALA A 102 -31.63 -8.46 -13.35
CA ALA A 102 -31.40 -7.15 -13.94
C ALA A 102 -30.18 -6.44 -13.31
N GLN A 103 -29.99 -6.55 -11.98
CA GLN A 103 -28.81 -6.02 -11.30
C GLN A 103 -27.51 -6.66 -11.81
N LYS A 104 -27.48 -7.99 -11.99
CA LYS A 104 -26.32 -8.70 -12.55
C LYS A 104 -26.01 -8.25 -13.98
N LYS A 105 -27.05 -8.01 -14.78
CA LYS A 105 -26.90 -7.50 -16.15
C LYS A 105 -26.32 -6.08 -16.16
N MET A 106 -26.83 -5.19 -15.30
CA MET A 106 -26.29 -3.83 -15.14
C MET A 106 -24.83 -3.85 -14.71
N LEU A 107 -24.45 -4.70 -13.75
CA LEU A 107 -23.07 -4.85 -13.29
C LEU A 107 -22.13 -5.31 -14.43
N THR A 108 -22.58 -6.26 -15.24
CA THR A 108 -21.80 -6.77 -16.38
C THR A 108 -21.59 -5.68 -17.45
N GLN A 109 -22.64 -4.90 -17.73
CA GLN A 109 -22.56 -3.78 -18.67
C GLN A 109 -21.63 -2.67 -18.14
N ALA A 110 -21.77 -2.30 -16.86
CA ALA A 110 -20.93 -1.31 -16.21
C ALA A 110 -19.45 -1.73 -16.24
N LYS A 111 -19.13 -2.99 -15.92
CA LYS A 111 -17.77 -3.54 -16.03
C LYS A 111 -17.22 -3.41 -17.45
N THR A 112 -18.03 -3.72 -18.46
CA THR A 112 -17.63 -3.64 -19.88
C THR A 112 -17.37 -2.19 -20.32
N MET A 113 -18.21 -1.26 -19.87
CA MET A 113 -18.04 0.17 -20.16
C MET A 113 -16.78 0.73 -19.49
N ILE A 114 -16.58 0.45 -18.20
CA ILE A 114 -15.39 0.89 -17.44
C ILE A 114 -14.11 0.32 -18.06
N ALA A 115 -14.14 -0.94 -18.51
CA ALA A 115 -12.97 -1.56 -19.15
C ALA A 115 -12.54 -0.87 -20.47
N LYS A 116 -13.45 -0.13 -21.11
CA LYS A 116 -13.16 0.67 -22.32
C LYS A 116 -12.66 2.08 -22.02
N MET A 117 -12.78 2.54 -20.77
CA MET A 117 -12.28 3.85 -20.35
C MET A 117 -10.74 3.86 -20.28
N PRO A 118 -10.09 5.03 -20.42
CA PRO A 118 -8.68 5.18 -20.13
C PRO A 118 -8.34 4.66 -18.74
N LYS A 119 -7.28 3.84 -18.62
CA LYS A 119 -6.90 3.21 -17.34
C LYS A 119 -6.69 4.21 -16.21
N SER A 120 -6.24 5.43 -16.50
CA SER A 120 -6.06 6.50 -15.52
C SER A 120 -7.38 6.90 -14.85
N GLN A 121 -8.51 6.86 -15.57
CA GLN A 121 -9.82 7.23 -15.05
C GLN A 121 -10.45 6.15 -14.16
N ILE A 122 -9.86 4.96 -14.08
CA ILE A 122 -10.40 3.83 -13.30
C ILE A 122 -9.99 3.94 -11.81
N TRP A 123 -9.00 4.75 -11.48
CA TRP A 123 -8.43 4.86 -10.13
C TRP A 123 -8.92 6.06 -9.32
N GLY A 124 -9.63 7.01 -9.95
CA GLY A 124 -10.24 8.16 -9.28
C GLY A 124 -11.62 7.91 -8.72
#